data_AF-A0A969T7N8-F1
#
_entry.id   AF-A0A969T7N8-F1
#
_cell.length_a   1.000
_cell.length_b   1.000
_cell.length_c   1.000
_cell.angle_alpha   90.00
_cell.angle_beta   90.00
_cell.angle_gamma   90.00
#
_symmetry.space_group_name_H-M   'P 1'
#
loop_
_entity.id
_entity.type
_entity.pdbx_description
1 polymer ?
#
loop_
_entity_poly.entity_id
_entity_poly.type
_entity_poly.pdbx_seq_one_letter_code
_entity_poly.pdbx_strand_id
1 'polypeptide(L)'
;NIESYDYVIDAIDSLSNKIHLINTATKTNAKLFSSMGSSLKIDPTRIQVAKFWDVKGCPLASRLRKSMRRWNHLPSKEFLCVYSDEIIENKGVETQTCGSSACLCPKSNTGPGNQELINHEWCSHKAVINGTTSHITAIFGFTLAGLVIKDISSGYYN
;
A
#
# COMPACT_ATOMS: atom_id res chain seq x y z
N ASN A 1 16.33 -7.08 -13.20
CA ASN A 1 16.09 -8.49 -13.59
C ASN A 1 14.61 -8.87 -13.40
N ILE A 2 13.66 -7.99 -13.73
CA ILE A 2 12.22 -8.28 -13.54
C ILE A 2 11.65 -9.17 -14.66
N GLU A 3 12.34 -9.20 -15.80
CA GLU A 3 12.03 -10.02 -16.98
C GLU A 3 12.15 -11.53 -16.72
N SER A 4 12.91 -11.95 -15.70
CA SER A 4 13.16 -13.37 -15.39
C SER A 4 12.13 -14.02 -14.48
N TYR A 5 11.10 -13.28 -14.06
CA TYR A 5 10.08 -13.79 -13.14
C TYR A 5 8.77 -14.09 -13.88
N ASP A 6 8.12 -15.21 -13.53
CA ASP A 6 6.79 -15.55 -14.03
C ASP A 6 5.69 -14.71 -13.37
N TYR A 7 5.92 -14.31 -12.11
CA TYR A 7 4.98 -13.53 -11.30
C TYR A 7 5.67 -12.34 -10.65
N VAL A 8 4.96 -11.22 -10.60
CA VAL A 8 5.33 -10.03 -9.82
C VAL A 8 4.21 -9.75 -8.83
N ILE A 9 4.55 -9.73 -7.54
CA ILE A 9 3.61 -9.41 -6.47
C ILE A 9 3.98 -8.03 -5.91
N ASP A 10 3.09 -7.07 -6.05
CA ASP A 10 3.30 -5.70 -5.62
C ASP A 10 2.60 -5.42 -4.28
N ALA A 11 3.38 -5.19 -3.22
CA ALA A 11 2.91 -4.79 -1.90
C ALA A 11 3.45 -3.39 -1.48
N ILE A 12 3.80 -2.54 -2.46
CA ILE A 12 4.35 -1.20 -2.24
C ILE A 12 3.23 -0.20 -1.90
N ASP A 13 3.49 0.71 -0.97
CA ASP A 13 2.59 1.81 -0.58
C ASP A 13 3.02 3.20 -1.11
N SER A 14 4.32 3.39 -1.40
CA SER A 14 4.86 4.58 -2.04
C SER A 14 4.35 4.76 -3.48
N LEU A 15 3.75 5.92 -3.76
CA LEU A 15 3.09 6.22 -5.03
C LEU A 15 4.05 6.11 -6.24
N SER A 16 5.22 6.73 -6.17
CA SER A 16 6.19 6.77 -7.29
C SER A 16 6.74 5.37 -7.57
N ASN A 17 7.14 4.65 -6.52
CA ASN A 17 7.74 3.32 -6.62
C ASN A 17 6.73 2.33 -7.18
N LYS A 18 5.47 2.41 -6.73
CA LYS A 18 4.40 1.55 -7.22
C LYS A 18 4.06 1.82 -8.68
N ILE A 19 4.00 3.08 -9.12
CA ILE A 19 3.82 3.43 -10.55
C ILE A 19 4.96 2.87 -11.39
N HIS A 20 6.20 3.03 -10.94
CA HIS A 20 7.37 2.50 -11.63
C HIS A 20 7.30 0.97 -11.75
N LEU A 21 7.02 0.26 -10.66
CA LEU A 21 6.89 -1.19 -10.66
C LEU A 21 5.77 -1.66 -11.61
N ILE A 22 4.58 -1.07 -11.52
CA ILE A 22 3.44 -1.43 -12.39
C ILE A 22 3.82 -1.28 -13.86
N ASN A 23 4.40 -0.13 -14.24
CA ASN A 23 4.76 0.12 -15.64
C ASN A 23 5.89 -0.78 -16.15
N THR A 24 6.85 -1.12 -15.30
CA THR A 24 7.94 -2.03 -15.68
C THR A 24 7.42 -3.47 -15.77
N ALA A 25 6.69 -3.96 -14.75
CA ALA A 25 6.18 -5.32 -14.70
C ALA A 25 5.16 -5.62 -15.82
N THR A 26 4.31 -4.64 -16.17
CA THR A 26 3.30 -4.84 -17.22
C THR A 26 3.88 -4.90 -18.63
N LYS A 27 5.15 -4.52 -18.82
CA LYS A 27 5.87 -4.66 -20.10
C LYS A 27 6.51 -6.04 -20.29
N THR A 28 6.70 -6.79 -19.21
CA THR A 28 7.29 -8.13 -19.27
C THR A 28 6.22 -9.20 -19.52
N ASN A 29 6.62 -10.46 -19.64
CA ASN A 29 5.68 -11.58 -19.69
C ASN A 29 5.09 -11.95 -18.33
N ALA A 30 5.64 -11.44 -17.23
CA ALA A 30 5.21 -11.77 -15.87
C ALA A 30 3.74 -11.40 -15.63
N LYS A 31 3.02 -12.23 -14.85
CA LYS A 31 1.71 -11.85 -14.32
C LYS A 31 1.87 -10.97 -13.10
N LEU A 32 1.27 -9.78 -13.16
CA LEU A 32 1.29 -8.83 -12.05
C LEU A 32 0.04 -9.00 -11.18
N PHE A 33 0.23 -9.11 -9.87
CA PHE A 33 -0.82 -8.96 -8.87
C PHE A 33 -0.43 -7.88 -7.88
N SER A 34 -1.33 -6.96 -7.56
CA SER A 34 -1.01 -5.78 -6.75
C SER A 34 -1.94 -5.60 -5.56
N SER A 35 -1.36 -5.43 -4.37
CA SER A 35 -2.08 -4.97 -3.18
C SER A 35 -2.33 -3.47 -3.27
N MET A 36 -3.56 -3.06 -3.01
CA MET A 36 -3.91 -1.65 -2.79
C MET A 36 -3.80 -1.30 -1.29
N GLY A 37 -4.25 -0.12 -0.89
CA GLY A 37 -4.14 0.30 0.52
C GLY A 37 -5.02 -0.53 1.45
N SER A 38 -4.40 -1.22 2.43
CA SER A 38 -5.05 -2.00 3.49
C SER A 38 -5.26 -1.21 4.80
N SER A 39 -4.75 0.02 4.87
CA SER A 39 -4.93 0.93 6.01
C SER A 39 -6.39 1.39 6.13
N LEU A 40 -6.85 1.65 7.35
CA LEU A 40 -8.24 2.02 7.67
C LEU A 40 -9.27 1.05 7.09
N LYS A 41 -9.00 -0.25 7.26
CA LYS A 41 -9.90 -1.36 6.94
C LYS A 41 -10.03 -2.25 8.17
N ILE A 42 -11.23 -2.77 8.42
CA ILE A 42 -11.51 -3.66 9.54
C ILE A 42 -12.38 -4.85 9.15
N ASP A 43 -13.12 -4.77 8.05
CA ASP A 43 -14.01 -5.85 7.62
C ASP A 43 -13.31 -6.76 6.59
N PRO A 44 -12.91 -7.99 6.97
CA PRO A 44 -12.26 -8.92 6.05
C PRO A 44 -13.20 -9.41 4.94
N THR A 45 -14.53 -9.36 5.14
CA THR A 45 -15.52 -9.82 4.16
C THR A 45 -15.64 -8.88 2.96
N ARG A 46 -15.09 -7.66 3.08
CA ARG A 46 -15.07 -6.64 2.02
C ARG A 46 -13.80 -6.66 1.17
N ILE A 47 -12.89 -7.59 1.44
CA ILE A 47 -11.69 -7.79 0.62
C ILE A 47 -12.08 -8.44 -0.70
N GLN A 48 -11.69 -7.81 -1.79
CA GLN A 48 -12.12 -8.13 -3.14
C GLN A 48 -10.93 -8.15 -4.10
N VAL A 49 -11.11 -8.83 -5.23
CA VAL A 49 -10.17 -8.84 -6.35
C VAL A 49 -10.86 -8.22 -7.56
N ALA A 50 -10.23 -7.22 -8.18
CA ALA A 50 -10.73 -6.59 -9.39
C ALA A 50 -9.57 -6.12 -10.27
N LYS A 51 -9.85 -5.78 -11.54
CA LYS A 51 -8.87 -5.11 -12.40
C LYS A 51 -8.55 -3.73 -11.83
N PHE A 52 -7.32 -3.25 -12.05
CA PHE A 52 -6.84 -1.98 -11.50
C PHE A 52 -7.77 -0.77 -11.72
N TRP A 53 -8.38 -0.69 -12.90
CA TRP A 53 -9.28 0.41 -13.25
C TRP A 53 -10.63 0.34 -12.54
N ASP A 54 -11.04 -0.84 -12.09
CA ASP A 54 -12.32 -1.09 -11.42
C ASP A 54 -12.25 -0.98 -9.90
N VAL A 55 -11.06 -0.85 -9.32
CA VAL A 55 -10.85 -0.70 -7.87
C VAL A 55 -11.55 0.55 -7.33
N LYS A 56 -12.41 0.37 -6.31
CA LYS A 56 -13.19 1.42 -5.62
C LYS A 56 -12.77 1.53 -4.15
N GLY A 57 -13.20 2.59 -3.46
CA GLY A 57 -12.99 2.75 -2.00
C GLY A 57 -11.53 2.89 -1.53
N CYS A 58 -10.54 2.86 -2.43
CA CYS A 58 -9.12 2.89 -2.08
C CYS A 58 -8.45 4.22 -2.47
N PRO A 59 -8.00 5.04 -1.49
CA PRO A 59 -7.30 6.30 -1.77
C PRO A 59 -5.96 6.13 -2.50
N LEU A 60 -5.22 5.05 -2.26
CA LEU A 60 -3.98 4.75 -2.98
C LEU A 60 -4.27 4.47 -4.46
N ALA A 61 -5.24 3.59 -4.75
CA ALA A 61 -5.65 3.28 -6.12
C ALA A 61 -6.13 4.52 -6.88
N SER A 62 -6.91 5.38 -6.22
CA SER A 62 -7.36 6.66 -6.80
C SER A 62 -6.19 7.57 -7.17
N ARG A 63 -5.20 7.72 -6.28
CA ARG A 63 -3.99 8.52 -6.52
C ARG A 63 -3.13 7.93 -7.64
N LEU A 64 -2.97 6.60 -7.69
CA LEU A 64 -2.27 5.91 -8.79
C LEU A 64 -2.90 6.24 -10.12
N ARG A 65 -4.21 6.00 -10.27
CA ARG A 65 -4.94 6.28 -11.51
C ARG A 65 -4.85 7.74 -11.93
N LYS A 66 -5.01 8.68 -10.98
CA LYS A 66 -4.89 10.11 -11.25
C LYS A 66 -3.48 10.48 -11.74
N SER A 67 -2.45 9.95 -11.07
CA SER A 67 -1.05 10.20 -11.45
C SER A 67 -0.71 9.60 -12.81
N MET A 68 -1.06 8.34 -13.05
CA MET A 68 -0.81 7.64 -14.32
C MET A 68 -1.50 8.33 -15.51
N ARG A 69 -2.75 8.77 -15.35
CA ARG A 69 -3.46 9.53 -16.40
C ARG A 69 -2.82 10.90 -16.65
N ARG A 70 -2.44 11.61 -15.58
CA ARG A 70 -1.81 12.94 -15.70
C ARG A 70 -0.48 12.88 -16.46
N TRP A 71 0.33 11.85 -16.23
CA TRP A 71 1.67 11.72 -16.81
C TRP A 71 1.73 10.77 -18.00
N ASN A 72 0.58 10.28 -18.48
CA ASN A 72 0.48 9.27 -19.53
C ASN A 72 1.35 8.02 -19.30
N HIS A 73 1.46 7.61 -18.04
CA HIS A 73 2.24 6.45 -17.59
C HIS A 73 1.31 5.27 -17.34
N LEU A 74 0.62 4.83 -18.38
CA LEU A 74 -0.39 3.78 -18.30
C LEU A 74 0.26 2.38 -18.32
N PRO A 75 -0.29 1.41 -17.57
CA PRO A 75 0.14 0.02 -17.63
C PRO A 75 0.03 -0.54 -19.05
N SER A 76 0.99 -1.37 -19.48
CA SER A 76 0.99 -1.96 -20.82
C SER A 76 0.04 -3.15 -20.98
N LYS A 77 -0.45 -3.72 -19.88
CA LYS A 77 -1.48 -4.78 -19.85
C LYS A 77 -2.30 -4.73 -18.57
N GLU A 78 -3.46 -5.37 -18.59
CA GLU A 78 -4.33 -5.49 -17.43
C GLU A 78 -3.70 -6.35 -16.33
N PHE A 79 -4.00 -6.04 -15.07
CA PHE A 79 -3.56 -6.80 -13.91
C PHE A 79 -4.61 -6.75 -12.81
N LEU A 80 -4.61 -7.77 -11.93
CA LEU A 80 -5.55 -7.85 -10.82
C LEU A 80 -4.99 -7.20 -9.56
N CYS A 81 -5.90 -6.59 -8.82
CA CYS A 81 -5.62 -5.91 -7.57
C CYS A 81 -6.43 -6.51 -6.43
N VAL A 82 -5.80 -6.71 -5.28
CA VAL A 82 -6.47 -6.98 -4.01
C VAL A 82 -6.75 -5.63 -3.33
N TYR A 83 -8.00 -5.41 -2.96
CA TYR A 83 -8.44 -4.16 -2.32
C TYR A 83 -9.62 -4.41 -1.38
N SER A 84 -9.98 -3.41 -0.59
CA SER A 84 -11.28 -3.37 0.09
C SER A 84 -11.99 -2.08 -0.30
N ASP A 85 -13.28 -2.19 -0.57
CA ASP A 85 -14.16 -1.08 -0.92
C ASP A 85 -14.70 -0.34 0.31
N GLU A 86 -14.37 -0.82 1.51
CA GLU A 86 -14.71 -0.20 2.79
C GLU A 86 -14.20 1.26 2.83
N ILE A 87 -15.00 2.19 3.34
CA ILE A 87 -14.61 3.59 3.51
C ILE A 87 -14.81 3.93 4.99
N ILE A 88 -13.71 4.05 5.73
CA ILE A 88 -13.71 4.44 7.13
C ILE A 88 -13.06 5.82 7.24
N GLU A 89 -13.70 6.71 7.98
CA GLU A 89 -13.13 8.01 8.30
C GLU A 89 -11.94 7.86 9.26
N ASN A 90 -10.86 8.60 8.98
CA ASN A 90 -9.75 8.67 9.91
C ASN A 90 -10.12 9.57 11.11
N LYS A 91 -10.31 8.95 12.28
CA LYS A 91 -10.60 9.67 13.53
C LYS A 91 -9.36 10.18 14.28
N GLY A 92 -8.16 9.95 13.76
CA GLY A 92 -6.87 10.25 14.38
C GLY A 92 -6.40 11.71 14.24
N VAL A 93 -7.32 12.66 14.03
CA VAL A 93 -6.98 14.09 13.89
C VAL A 93 -6.74 14.75 15.25
N GLU A 94 -7.16 14.14 16.36
CA GLU A 94 -7.02 14.71 17.72
C GLU A 94 -5.83 14.17 18.52
N THR A 95 -4.97 13.30 17.95
CA THR A 95 -3.72 12.93 18.62
C THR A 95 -2.64 13.94 18.27
N GLN A 96 -2.48 14.90 19.18
CA GLN A 96 -1.35 15.83 19.34
C GLN A 96 -0.06 15.33 18.68
N THR A 97 0.33 15.96 17.58
CA THR A 97 1.62 15.74 16.93
C THR A 97 2.76 16.06 17.90
N CYS A 98 3.86 15.30 17.88
CA CYS A 98 5.03 15.70 18.65
C CYS A 98 5.58 17.05 18.18
N GLY A 99 5.94 17.90 19.14
CA GLY A 99 6.21 19.33 18.93
C GLY A 99 5.05 20.26 19.32
N SER A 100 3.82 19.75 19.51
CA SER A 100 2.76 20.53 20.17
C SER A 100 2.95 20.54 21.70
N SER A 101 2.48 21.58 22.38
CA SER A 101 2.60 21.78 23.83
C SER A 101 1.96 20.67 24.69
N ALA A 102 1.32 19.68 24.06
CA ALA A 102 0.61 18.60 24.73
C ALA A 102 1.11 17.19 24.36
N CYS A 103 2.10 17.03 23.48
CA CYS A 103 2.57 15.70 23.09
C CYS A 103 3.15 14.88 24.27
N LEU A 104 2.78 13.59 24.33
CA LEU A 104 3.22 12.60 25.35
C LEU A 104 4.63 12.03 25.13
N CYS A 105 5.36 12.44 24.09
CA CYS A 105 6.74 11.99 23.90
C CYS A 105 7.60 12.46 25.07
N PRO A 106 8.32 11.57 25.77
CA PRO A 106 9.22 11.99 26.83
C PRO A 106 10.39 12.75 26.20
N LYS A 107 10.38 14.08 26.34
CA LYS A 107 11.56 14.91 26.08
C LYS A 107 12.55 14.66 27.21
N SER A 108 13.51 13.76 27.02
CA SER A 108 14.63 13.63 27.96
C SER A 108 15.71 14.61 27.52
N ASN A 109 16.35 15.32 28.46
CA ASN A 109 17.54 16.13 28.17
C ASN A 109 18.84 15.36 28.45
N THR A 110 18.70 14.11 28.88
CA THR A 110 19.78 13.23 29.29
C THR A 110 19.49 11.83 28.76
N GLY A 111 20.49 11.25 28.11
CA GLY A 111 20.41 9.91 27.52
C GLY A 111 21.76 9.53 26.92
N PRO A 112 22.14 8.25 26.95
CA PRO A 112 23.36 7.81 26.30
C PRO A 112 23.22 7.93 24.78
N GLY A 113 24.27 8.38 24.07
CA GLY A 113 24.28 8.52 22.62
C GLY A 113 24.59 9.94 22.14
N ASN A 114 24.30 10.24 20.87
CA ASN A 114 24.53 11.57 20.31
C ASN A 114 23.56 12.58 20.93
N GLN A 115 24.11 13.55 21.66
CA GLN A 115 23.35 14.58 22.36
C GLN A 115 22.43 15.41 21.44
N GLU A 116 22.79 15.55 20.16
CA GLU A 116 21.98 16.27 19.16
C GLU A 116 20.70 15.53 18.75
N LEU A 117 20.65 14.22 18.97
CA LEU A 117 19.49 13.38 18.62
C LEU A 117 18.53 13.15 19.79
N ILE A 118 18.92 13.53 21.01
CA ILE A 118 18.16 13.29 22.25
C ILE A 118 16.80 14.02 22.23
N ASN A 119 16.77 15.23 21.66
CA ASN A 119 15.57 16.04 21.51
C ASN A 119 15.11 16.17 20.05
N HIS A 120 15.64 15.33 19.15
CA HIS A 120 15.33 15.44 17.73
C HIS A 120 13.85 15.14 17.47
N GLU A 121 13.14 16.11 16.90
CA GLU A 121 11.73 15.98 16.55
C GLU A 121 11.58 15.02 15.35
N TRP A 122 11.42 13.73 15.65
CA TRP A 122 11.12 12.71 14.65
C TRP A 122 9.77 12.95 13.94
N CYS A 123 8.87 13.73 14.55
CA CYS A 123 7.57 14.02 13.93
C CYS A 123 7.71 15.12 12.89
N SER A 124 8.00 14.68 11.67
CA SER A 124 7.83 15.50 10.48
C SER A 124 6.42 16.08 10.45
N HIS A 125 6.29 17.41 10.45
CA HIS A 125 5.03 18.07 10.15
C HIS A 125 4.52 17.61 8.77
N LYS A 126 3.37 16.92 8.77
CA LYS A 126 2.50 16.46 7.64
C LYS A 126 2.60 14.98 7.25
N ALA A 127 1.62 14.20 7.72
CA ALA A 127 0.74 13.31 6.95
C ALA A 127 -0.33 12.80 7.92
N VAL A 128 -1.61 12.74 7.52
CA VAL A 128 -2.62 12.04 8.31
C VAL A 128 -2.20 10.57 8.36
N ILE A 129 -1.86 10.07 9.55
CA ILE A 129 -1.41 8.69 9.73
C ILE A 129 -2.65 7.81 9.81
N ASN A 130 -2.76 6.89 8.87
CA ASN A 130 -3.83 5.89 8.85
C ASN A 130 -3.39 4.69 9.69
N GLY A 131 -4.19 4.31 10.69
CA GLY A 131 -4.01 3.05 11.40
C GLY A 131 -4.26 1.84 10.50
N THR A 132 -3.69 0.70 10.87
CA THR A 132 -3.81 -0.57 10.14
C THR A 132 -4.10 -1.69 11.13
N THR A 133 -4.93 -2.66 10.72
CA THR A 133 -5.20 -3.87 11.49
C THR A 133 -4.41 -5.04 10.89
N SER A 134 -3.56 -5.70 11.69
CA SER A 134 -2.62 -6.71 11.18
C SER A 134 -3.29 -7.86 10.44
N HIS A 135 -4.47 -8.29 10.91
CA HIS A 135 -5.22 -9.38 10.28
C HIS A 135 -5.71 -9.00 8.88
N ILE A 136 -6.15 -7.75 8.65
CA ILE A 136 -6.56 -7.30 7.31
C ILE A 136 -5.36 -7.27 6.37
N THR A 137 -4.23 -6.72 6.80
CA THR A 137 -3.02 -6.71 5.97
C THR A 137 -2.55 -8.13 5.63
N ALA A 138 -2.63 -9.06 6.59
CA ALA A 138 -2.31 -10.46 6.35
C ALA A 138 -3.25 -11.08 5.31
N ILE A 139 -4.57 -10.84 5.39
CA ILE A 139 -5.54 -11.36 4.43
C ILE A 139 -5.29 -10.79 3.02
N PHE A 140 -4.88 -9.53 2.88
CA PHE A 140 -4.47 -8.99 1.57
C PHE A 140 -3.30 -9.80 0.98
N GLY A 141 -2.28 -10.10 1.79
CA GLY A 141 -1.14 -10.91 1.38
C GLY A 141 -1.53 -12.34 1.01
N PHE A 142 -2.37 -12.99 1.82
CA PHE A 142 -2.87 -14.34 1.53
C PHE A 142 -3.75 -14.38 0.29
N THR A 143 -4.54 -13.33 0.04
CA THR A 143 -5.34 -13.22 -1.18
C THR A 143 -4.44 -13.15 -2.41
N LEU A 144 -3.35 -12.35 -2.36
CA LEU A 144 -2.36 -12.30 -3.44
C LEU A 144 -1.70 -13.67 -3.69
N ALA A 145 -1.29 -14.36 -2.63
CA ALA A 145 -0.73 -15.71 -2.74
C ALA A 145 -1.75 -16.69 -3.37
N GLY A 146 -3.02 -16.60 -2.97
CA GLY A 146 -4.11 -17.39 -3.54
C GLY A 146 -4.32 -17.13 -5.03
N LEU A 147 -4.15 -15.88 -5.49
CA LEU A 147 -4.22 -15.56 -6.93
C LEU A 147 -3.11 -16.24 -7.72
N VAL A 148 -1.88 -16.26 -7.19
CA VAL A 148 -0.75 -16.98 -7.81
C VAL A 148 -1.05 -18.48 -7.87
N ILE A 149 -1.47 -19.10 -6.76
CA ILE A 149 -1.77 -20.54 -6.72
C ILE A 149 -2.91 -20.90 -7.69
N LYS A 150 -3.97 -20.08 -7.74
CA LYS A 150 -5.09 -20.28 -8.65
C LYS A 150 -4.66 -20.19 -10.11
N ASP A 151 -3.81 -19.22 -10.43
CA ASP A 151 -3.31 -19.02 -11.78
C ASP A 151 -2.44 -20.20 -12.25
N ILE A 152 -1.50 -20.63 -11.40
CA ILE A 152 -0.69 -21.82 -11.61
C ILE A 152 -1.59 -23.04 -11.82
N SER A 153 -2.56 -23.26 -10.92
CA SER A 153 -3.46 -24.42 -10.97
C SER A 153 -4.33 -24.41 -12.23
N SER A 154 -4.80 -23.24 -12.67
CA SER A 154 -5.61 -23.12 -13.90
C SER A 154 -4.78 -23.48 -15.14
N GLY A 155 -3.48 -23.23 -15.13
CA GLY A 155 -2.55 -23.68 -16.17
C GLY A 155 -2.31 -25.19 -16.21
N TYR A 156 -2.58 -25.92 -15.12
CA TYR A 156 -2.47 -27.39 -15.07
C TYR A 156 -3.71 -28.14 -15.56
N TYR A 157 -4.87 -27.48 -15.58
CA TYR A 157 -6.16 -28.08 -16.00
C TYR A 157 -6.64 -27.61 -17.37
N ASN A 158 -5.79 -26.92 -18.14
CA ASN A 158 -5.96 -26.65 -19.57
C ASN A 158 -4.94 -27.47 -20.36
#